data_AF-A0A3D3XSE6-F1
#
_entry.id   AF-A0A3D3XSE6-F1
#
_cell.length_a   1.000
_cell.length_b   1.000
_cell.length_c   1.000
_cell.angle_alpha   90.00
_cell.angle_beta   90.00
_cell.angle_gamma   90.00
#
_symmetry.space_group_name_H-M   'P 1'
#
loop_
_entity.id
_entity.type
_entity.pdbx_description
1 polymer ?
#
loop_
_entity_poly.entity_id
_entity_poly.type
_entity_poly.pdbx_seq_one_letter_code
_entity_poly.pdbx_strand_id
1 'polypeptide(L)'
;WSKAWFEKAGFEVVYGDTDSVFVRSGIDDSRAAKDEGYSLTASINADLARYVMDTWQVQSRLELEFEKLYRRLFLPPIRHGSAGARKRYAGVVDGEDSVEFVGMEVVRRDWTTLAKNVQRELYLRLFDGGPVLSFLRGYVRDLRSGELDDLLVYRKGIRKALHEYTAITPPHVVAARKAKTPGRVVSYIITTAGPEPLDNVQHELDREHYVQRQVRPVAEPVLDVLGLDFDRAIGDDRQLGLF
;
A
#
# COMPACT_ATOMS: atom_id res chain seq x y z
N TRP A 1 -26.35 5.35 -5.94
CA TRP A 1 -26.90 6.57 -6.56
C TRP A 1 -25.79 7.40 -7.20
N SER A 2 -24.81 7.91 -6.43
CA SER A 2 -23.75 8.80 -6.97
C SER A 2 -22.93 8.20 -8.12
N LYS A 3 -22.54 6.92 -8.02
CA LYS A 3 -21.88 6.20 -9.13
C LYS A 3 -22.68 6.29 -10.44
N ALA A 4 -23.97 5.95 -10.38
CA ALA A 4 -24.84 5.96 -11.55
C ALA A 4 -25.07 7.38 -12.10
N TRP A 5 -25.03 8.40 -11.22
CA TRP A 5 -25.11 9.80 -11.63
C TRP A 5 -23.90 10.18 -12.50
N PHE A 6 -22.68 9.86 -12.04
CA PHE A 6 -21.45 10.14 -12.81
C PHE A 6 -21.41 9.37 -14.14
N GLU A 7 -21.79 8.08 -14.13
CA GLU A 7 -21.86 7.27 -15.35
C GLU A 7 -22.86 7.84 -16.37
N LYS A 8 -24.02 8.34 -15.90
CA LYS A 8 -25.01 9.00 -16.76
C LYS A 8 -24.52 10.34 -17.30
N ALA A 9 -23.70 11.05 -16.53
CA ALA A 9 -23.05 12.29 -16.96
C ALA A 9 -21.87 12.03 -17.93
N GLY A 10 -21.58 10.78 -18.27
CA GLY A 10 -20.54 10.40 -19.24
C GLY A 10 -19.15 10.19 -18.62
N PHE A 11 -19.06 10.16 -17.29
CA PHE A 11 -17.79 9.95 -16.59
C PHE A 11 -17.56 8.50 -16.21
N GLU A 12 -16.30 8.08 -16.28
CA GLU A 12 -15.87 6.76 -15.81
C GLU A 12 -15.60 6.79 -14.30
N VAL A 13 -16.37 6.00 -13.54
CA VAL A 13 -16.13 5.77 -12.12
C VAL A 13 -15.16 4.61 -11.95
N VAL A 14 -13.92 4.92 -11.60
CA VAL A 14 -12.83 3.93 -11.50
C VAL A 14 -12.78 3.24 -10.14
N TYR A 15 -13.32 3.87 -9.09
CA TYR A 15 -13.32 3.34 -7.74
C TYR A 15 -14.38 4.01 -6.85
N GLY A 16 -14.74 3.36 -5.74
CA GLY A 16 -15.57 3.95 -4.70
C GLY A 16 -15.54 3.12 -3.41
N ASP A 17 -15.55 3.82 -2.28
CA ASP A 17 -15.54 3.22 -0.95
C ASP A 17 -16.40 4.02 0.02
N THR A 18 -17.41 3.36 0.60
CA THR A 18 -18.36 3.87 1.60
C THR A 18 -19.02 5.20 1.24
N ASP A 19 -18.29 6.30 1.38
CA ASP A 19 -18.66 7.70 1.21
C ASP A 19 -17.88 8.42 0.10
N SER A 20 -16.94 7.74 -0.57
CA SER A 20 -16.08 8.30 -1.63
C SER A 20 -16.33 7.67 -3.00
N VAL A 21 -16.11 8.47 -4.05
CA VAL A 21 -16.16 8.04 -5.45
C VAL A 21 -15.00 8.68 -6.21
N PHE A 22 -14.32 7.87 -7.03
CA PHE A 22 -13.18 8.30 -7.82
C PHE A 22 -13.59 8.30 -9.28
N VAL A 23 -13.43 9.44 -9.92
CA VAL A 23 -13.93 9.72 -11.26
C VAL A 23 -12.76 10.12 -12.14
N ARG A 24 -12.65 9.50 -13.31
CA ARG A 24 -11.63 9.89 -14.30
C ARG A 24 -12.07 11.17 -14.99
N SER A 25 -11.28 12.23 -14.87
CA SER A 25 -11.59 13.54 -15.47
C SER A 25 -11.53 13.51 -17.01
N GLY A 26 -10.58 12.77 -17.59
CA GLY A 26 -10.28 12.85 -19.02
C GLY A 26 -9.64 14.18 -19.44
N ILE A 27 -9.20 15.00 -18.47
CA ILE A 27 -8.63 16.33 -18.66
C ILE A 27 -7.17 16.31 -18.17
N ASP A 28 -6.25 16.67 -19.05
CA ASP A 28 -4.81 16.69 -18.75
C ASP A 28 -4.39 17.92 -17.94
N ASP A 29 -5.04 19.07 -18.13
CA ASP A 29 -4.75 20.29 -17.38
C ASP A 29 -5.35 20.21 -15.97
N SER A 30 -4.48 20.24 -14.94
CA SER A 30 -4.90 20.12 -13.54
C SER A 30 -5.88 21.20 -13.11
N ARG A 31 -5.75 22.43 -13.64
CA ARG A 31 -6.64 23.53 -13.25
C ARG A 31 -8.04 23.30 -13.77
N ALA A 32 -8.17 23.00 -15.07
CA ALA A 32 -9.43 22.66 -15.70
C ALA A 32 -10.07 21.41 -15.07
N ALA A 33 -9.27 20.39 -14.71
CA ALA A 33 -9.77 19.19 -14.03
C ALA A 33 -10.37 19.50 -12.64
N LYS A 34 -9.76 20.42 -11.87
CA LYS A 34 -10.33 20.86 -10.58
C LYS A 34 -11.59 21.70 -10.78
N ASP A 35 -11.59 22.62 -11.72
CA ASP A 35 -12.76 23.46 -12.02
C ASP A 35 -13.96 22.58 -12.44
N GLU A 36 -13.73 21.54 -13.25
CA GLU A 36 -14.71 20.50 -13.58
C GLU A 36 -15.17 19.73 -12.32
N GLY A 37 -14.23 19.33 -11.45
CA GLY A 37 -14.54 18.68 -10.18
C GLY A 37 -15.48 19.50 -9.29
N TYR A 38 -15.23 20.80 -9.14
CA TYR A 38 -16.12 21.69 -8.37
C TYR A 38 -17.50 21.83 -9.05
N SER A 39 -17.54 21.94 -10.38
CA SER A 39 -18.78 22.01 -11.16
C SER A 39 -19.64 20.74 -11.00
N LEU A 40 -19.01 19.57 -11.09
CA LEU A 40 -19.67 18.28 -10.89
C LEU A 40 -20.20 18.13 -9.47
N THR A 41 -19.42 18.54 -8.47
CA THR A 41 -19.84 18.50 -7.06
C THR A 41 -21.07 19.38 -6.81
N ALA A 42 -21.12 20.59 -7.37
CA ALA A 42 -22.30 21.44 -7.26
C ALA A 42 -23.53 20.80 -7.94
N SER A 43 -23.34 20.21 -9.12
CA SER A 43 -24.40 19.58 -9.91
C SER A 43 -24.98 18.34 -9.22
N ILE A 44 -24.12 17.44 -8.73
CA ILE A 44 -24.56 16.21 -8.05
C ILE A 44 -25.26 16.54 -6.72
N ASN A 45 -24.81 17.55 -5.98
CA ASN A 45 -25.47 17.98 -4.75
C ASN A 45 -26.87 18.55 -5.02
N ALA A 46 -27.04 19.35 -6.09
CA ALA A 46 -28.34 19.87 -6.49
C ALA A 46 -29.31 18.74 -6.89
N ASP A 47 -28.84 17.78 -7.68
CA ASP A 47 -29.64 16.63 -8.10
C ASP A 47 -29.94 15.67 -6.93
N LEU A 48 -29.01 15.49 -6.00
CA LEU A 48 -29.21 14.70 -4.80
C LEU A 48 -30.26 15.35 -3.90
N ALA A 49 -30.17 16.67 -3.69
CA ALA A 49 -31.16 17.41 -2.92
C ALA A 49 -32.56 17.29 -3.52
N ARG A 50 -32.69 17.41 -4.85
CA ARG A 50 -33.95 17.22 -5.57
C ARG A 50 -34.46 15.78 -5.41
N TYR A 51 -33.60 14.78 -5.62
CA TYR A 51 -33.95 13.38 -5.47
C TYR A 51 -34.44 13.05 -4.05
N VAL A 52 -33.77 13.59 -3.03
CA VAL A 52 -34.18 13.38 -1.63
C VAL A 52 -35.53 14.03 -1.34
N MET A 53 -35.73 15.26 -1.80
CA MET A 53 -37.00 15.96 -1.65
C MET A 53 -38.14 15.22 -2.37
N ASP A 54 -37.95 14.84 -3.64
CA ASP A 54 -39.00 14.19 -4.43
C ASP A 54 -39.38 12.81 -3.85
N THR A 55 -38.39 12.06 -3.37
CA THR A 55 -38.60 10.67 -2.89
C THR A 55 -39.13 10.61 -1.46
N TRP A 56 -38.61 11.45 -0.56
CA TRP A 56 -38.91 11.36 0.88
C TRP A 56 -39.54 12.62 1.46
N GLN A 57 -39.71 13.68 0.67
CA GLN A 57 -40.32 14.95 1.09
C GLN A 57 -39.60 15.59 2.29
N VAL A 58 -38.26 15.47 2.30
CA VAL A 58 -37.38 16.09 3.32
C VAL A 58 -36.26 16.87 2.68
N GLN A 59 -35.76 17.89 3.40
CA GLN A 59 -34.58 18.64 2.98
C GLN A 59 -33.33 17.76 3.11
N SER A 60 -32.57 17.63 2.01
CA SER A 60 -31.27 16.94 2.05
C SER A 60 -30.30 17.65 2.98
N ARG A 61 -29.59 16.85 3.78
CA ARG A 61 -28.40 17.26 4.55
C ARG A 61 -27.13 16.56 4.04
N LEU A 62 -27.25 15.82 2.93
CA LEU A 62 -26.14 15.15 2.29
C LEU A 62 -25.40 16.16 1.43
N GLU A 63 -24.09 16.19 1.57
CA GLU A 63 -23.18 17.04 0.81
C GLU A 63 -21.99 16.20 0.38
N LEU A 64 -21.77 16.14 -0.92
CA LEU A 64 -20.52 15.64 -1.48
C LEU A 64 -19.56 16.81 -1.58
N GLU A 65 -18.28 16.54 -1.35
CA GLU A 65 -17.21 17.52 -1.48
C GLU A 65 -16.22 17.07 -2.55
N PHE A 66 -15.67 18.04 -3.28
CA PHE A 66 -14.48 17.77 -4.08
C PHE A 66 -13.27 17.75 -3.15
N GLU A 67 -12.81 16.54 -2.79
CA GLU A 67 -11.72 16.37 -1.82
C GLU A 67 -10.36 16.72 -2.44
N LYS A 68 -9.98 16.04 -3.53
CA LYS A 68 -8.67 16.22 -4.17
C LYS A 68 -8.61 15.71 -5.61
N LEU A 69 -7.59 16.15 -6.34
CA LEU A 69 -7.23 15.65 -7.68
C LEU A 69 -5.97 14.79 -7.58
N TYR A 70 -6.01 13.58 -8.13
CA TYR A 70 -4.80 12.78 -8.38
C TYR A 70 -4.36 12.93 -9.84
N ARG A 71 -3.11 13.33 -10.06
CA ARG A 71 -2.49 13.37 -11.40
C ARG A 71 -2.21 11.97 -11.93
N ARG A 72 -1.89 11.05 -11.02
CA ARG A 72 -1.68 9.62 -11.27
C ARG A 72 -2.33 8.84 -10.14
N LEU A 73 -3.00 7.75 -10.47
CA LEU A 73 -3.65 6.89 -9.49
C LEU A 73 -3.39 5.44 -9.87
N PHE A 74 -2.95 4.66 -8.90
CA PHE A 74 -2.81 3.22 -8.98
C PHE A 74 -3.86 2.54 -8.11
N LEU A 75 -4.66 1.70 -8.74
CA LEU A 75 -5.64 0.84 -8.10
C LEU A 75 -5.17 -0.61 -8.28
N PRO A 76 -4.68 -1.29 -7.22
CA PRO A 76 -4.26 -2.68 -7.32
C PRO A 76 -5.41 -3.58 -7.77
N PRO A 77 -5.14 -4.60 -8.61
CA PRO A 77 -6.16 -5.55 -9.02
C PRO A 77 -6.78 -6.26 -7.81
N ILE A 78 -8.09 -6.45 -7.86
CA ILE A 78 -8.83 -7.14 -6.81
C ILE A 78 -8.43 -8.62 -6.86
N ARG A 79 -7.66 -9.10 -5.87
CA ARG A 79 -7.44 -10.55 -5.73
C ARG A 79 -8.80 -11.22 -5.54
N HIS A 80 -9.13 -12.17 -6.41
CA HIS A 80 -10.40 -12.89 -6.39
C HIS A 80 -10.73 -13.40 -4.97
N GLY A 81 -11.93 -13.08 -4.48
CA GLY A 81 -12.53 -13.82 -3.36
C GLY A 81 -12.73 -13.12 -2.02
N SER A 82 -12.38 -11.84 -1.84
CA SER A 82 -12.73 -11.14 -0.59
C SER A 82 -13.47 -9.84 -0.84
N ALA A 83 -14.78 -9.85 -0.58
CA ALA A 83 -15.67 -8.70 -0.52
C ALA A 83 -15.35 -7.73 0.65
N GLY A 84 -14.12 -7.70 1.14
CA GLY A 84 -13.69 -7.00 2.35
C GLY A 84 -12.54 -6.03 2.10
N ALA A 85 -12.80 -4.76 2.44
CA ALA A 85 -11.89 -3.62 2.52
C ALA A 85 -11.24 -3.17 1.19
N ARG A 86 -12.10 -2.62 0.33
CA ARG A 86 -11.78 -1.60 -0.68
C ARG A 86 -11.14 -0.37 -0.02
N LYS A 87 -9.87 -0.44 0.37
CA LYS A 87 -9.11 0.72 0.90
C LYS A 87 -7.62 0.66 0.54
N ARG A 88 -7.28 0.20 -0.67
CA ARG A 88 -5.88 0.11 -1.11
C ARG A 88 -5.67 0.84 -2.41
N TYR A 89 -4.93 1.94 -2.37
CA TYR A 89 -4.53 2.69 -3.55
C TYR A 89 -3.30 3.55 -3.24
N ALA A 90 -2.63 3.97 -4.30
CA ALA A 90 -1.57 4.96 -4.24
C ALA A 90 -1.76 5.99 -5.35
N GLY A 91 -1.40 7.24 -5.11
CA GLY A 91 -1.52 8.26 -6.14
C GLY A 91 -0.68 9.49 -5.86
N VAL A 92 -0.43 10.27 -6.90
CA VAL A 92 0.24 11.57 -6.80
C VAL A 92 -0.83 12.64 -6.79
N VAL A 93 -1.00 13.31 -5.65
CA VAL A 93 -1.96 14.41 -5.50
C VAL A 93 -1.45 15.62 -6.28
N ASP A 94 -2.35 16.34 -6.93
CA ASP A 94 -1.99 17.57 -7.62
C ASP A 94 -1.47 18.63 -6.63
N GLY A 95 -0.30 19.21 -6.94
CA GLY A 95 0.41 20.12 -6.04
C GLY A 95 1.35 19.42 -5.05
N GLU A 96 1.40 18.09 -5.03
CA GLU A 96 2.35 17.31 -4.24
C GLU A 96 3.37 16.59 -5.12
N ASP A 97 4.60 16.49 -4.60
CA ASP A 97 5.70 15.73 -5.20
C ASP A 97 5.83 14.32 -4.63
N SER A 98 5.02 13.98 -3.64
CA SER A 98 5.07 12.68 -2.96
C SER A 98 3.86 11.81 -3.32
N VAL A 99 4.05 10.50 -3.22
CA VAL A 99 2.96 9.54 -3.42
C VAL A 99 2.18 9.39 -2.12
N GLU A 100 0.88 9.66 -2.18
CA GLU A 100 -0.08 9.32 -1.13
C GLU A 100 -0.37 7.81 -1.19
N PHE A 101 -0.38 7.16 -0.03
CA PHE A 101 -0.69 5.74 0.10
C PHE A 101 -1.83 5.52 1.08
N VAL A 102 -2.87 4.80 0.65
CA VAL A 102 -4.02 4.47 1.50
C VAL A 102 -4.12 2.97 1.64
N GLY A 103 -4.11 2.50 2.90
CA GLY A 103 -4.23 1.09 3.29
C GLY A 103 -3.16 0.12 2.74
N MET A 104 -2.08 0.65 2.19
CA MET A 104 -0.93 -0.13 1.70
C MET A 104 0.11 -0.42 2.80
N GLU A 105 1.07 -1.28 2.50
CA GLU A 105 2.11 -1.75 3.43
C GLU A 105 2.93 -0.60 4.03
N VAL A 106 3.22 0.44 3.25
CA VAL A 106 4.05 1.56 3.67
C VAL A 106 3.48 2.35 4.85
N VAL A 107 2.15 2.42 4.97
CA VAL A 107 1.48 3.10 6.09
C VAL A 107 1.32 2.22 7.32
N ARG A 108 1.65 0.92 7.22
CA ARG A 108 1.54 0.00 8.34
C ARG A 108 2.74 0.09 9.26
N ARG A 109 2.49 0.08 10.57
CA ARG A 109 3.53 0.17 11.60
C ARG A 109 4.34 -1.11 11.78
N ASP A 110 3.77 -2.25 11.38
CA ASP A 110 4.38 -3.57 11.51
C ASP A 110 5.30 -3.96 10.34
N TRP A 111 5.43 -3.11 9.33
CA TRP A 111 6.36 -3.28 8.21
C TRP A 111 7.68 -2.56 8.46
N THR A 112 8.76 -3.13 7.95
CA THR A 112 10.13 -2.62 8.07
C THR A 112 10.32 -1.29 7.34
N THR A 113 11.34 -0.53 7.74
CA THR A 113 11.76 0.66 6.98
C THR A 113 12.20 0.27 5.56
N LEU A 114 12.84 -0.90 5.42
CA LEU A 114 13.23 -1.48 4.13
C LEU A 114 12.04 -1.54 3.16
N ALA A 115 10.93 -2.17 3.58
CA ALA A 115 9.74 -2.32 2.73
C ALA A 115 9.08 -0.97 2.40
N LYS A 116 9.07 -0.05 3.38
CA LYS A 116 8.51 1.30 3.21
C LYS A 116 9.28 2.09 2.15
N ASN A 117 10.61 2.02 2.19
CA ASN A 117 11.46 2.75 1.26
C ASN A 117 11.32 2.21 -0.16
N VAL A 118 11.42 0.88 -0.33
CA VAL A 118 11.28 0.27 -1.66
C VAL A 118 9.89 0.49 -2.24
N GLN A 119 8.81 0.40 -1.44
CA GLN A 119 7.46 0.69 -1.94
C GLN A 119 7.34 2.14 -2.41
N ARG A 120 7.82 3.14 -1.65
CA ARG A 120 7.75 4.54 -2.10
C ARG A 120 8.49 4.77 -3.43
N GLU A 121 9.72 4.27 -3.50
CA GLU A 121 10.57 4.49 -4.66
C GLU A 121 10.06 3.77 -5.92
N LEU A 122 9.50 2.56 -5.78
CA LEU A 122 8.87 1.85 -6.89
C LEU A 122 7.67 2.63 -7.45
N TYR A 123 6.83 3.19 -6.58
CA TYR A 123 5.65 3.95 -7.01
C TYR A 123 6.00 5.31 -7.62
N LEU A 124 6.98 6.02 -7.06
CA LEU A 124 7.51 7.25 -7.67
C LEU A 124 7.99 6.96 -9.09
N ARG A 125 8.84 5.95 -9.26
CA ARG A 125 9.34 5.54 -10.57
C ARG A 125 8.25 5.07 -11.51
N LEU A 126 7.25 4.33 -11.02
CA LEU A 126 6.11 3.91 -11.83
C LEU A 126 5.35 5.11 -12.38
N PHE A 127 5.08 6.12 -11.54
CA PHE A 127 4.31 7.31 -11.94
C PHE A 127 5.09 8.29 -12.82
N ASP A 128 6.41 8.37 -12.64
CA ASP A 128 7.30 9.23 -13.41
C ASP A 128 7.87 8.54 -14.67
N GLY A 129 7.55 7.26 -14.91
CA GLY A 129 8.11 6.49 -16.02
C GLY A 129 9.61 6.20 -15.87
N GLY A 130 10.12 6.20 -14.63
CA GLY A 130 11.51 5.93 -14.29
C GLY A 130 11.89 4.44 -14.36
N PRO A 131 13.18 4.11 -14.18
CA PRO A 131 13.66 2.74 -14.38
C PRO A 131 13.39 1.87 -13.14
N VAL A 132 12.20 1.26 -13.10
CA VAL A 132 11.73 0.38 -12.01
C VAL A 132 12.62 -0.85 -11.83
N LEU A 133 12.94 -1.55 -12.93
CA LEU A 133 13.69 -2.81 -12.89
C LEU A 133 15.11 -2.66 -12.36
N SER A 134 15.86 -1.67 -12.86
CA SER A 134 17.24 -1.47 -12.43
C SER A 134 17.31 -1.04 -10.97
N PHE A 135 16.35 -0.23 -10.52
CA PHE A 135 16.22 0.13 -9.12
C PHE A 135 15.95 -1.09 -8.24
N LEU A 136 14.93 -1.89 -8.56
CA LEU A 136 14.57 -3.07 -7.77
C LEU A 136 15.74 -4.05 -7.67
N ARG A 137 16.43 -4.31 -8.79
CA ARG A 137 17.62 -5.18 -8.82
C ARG A 137 18.76 -4.64 -7.97
N GLY A 138 19.04 -3.34 -8.04
CA GLY A 138 20.04 -2.69 -7.19
C GLY A 138 19.69 -2.82 -5.71
N TYR A 139 18.43 -2.51 -5.36
CA TYR A 139 17.95 -2.56 -3.98
C TYR A 139 18.03 -3.97 -3.38
N VAL A 140 17.71 -5.01 -4.16
CA VAL A 140 17.83 -6.41 -3.72
C VAL A 140 19.30 -6.84 -3.59
N ARG A 141 20.19 -6.37 -4.48
CA ARG A 141 21.63 -6.61 -4.35
C ARG A 141 22.17 -5.98 -3.07
N ASP A 142 21.84 -4.73 -2.80
CA ASP A 142 22.32 -3.98 -1.63
C ASP A 142 21.74 -4.58 -0.33
N LEU A 143 20.50 -5.08 -0.37
CA LEU A 143 19.94 -5.89 0.72
C LEU A 143 20.76 -7.16 0.94
N ARG A 144 21.07 -7.91 -0.12
CA ARG A 144 21.81 -9.19 -0.04
C ARG A 144 23.27 -8.98 0.40
N SER A 145 23.89 -7.84 0.11
CA SER A 145 25.25 -7.49 0.57
C SER A 145 25.31 -7.03 2.04
N GLY A 146 24.16 -6.74 2.65
CA GLY A 146 24.06 -6.26 4.03
C GLY A 146 24.14 -4.75 4.19
N GLU A 147 24.19 -3.98 3.09
CA GLU A 147 24.23 -2.51 3.12
C GLU A 147 22.93 -1.90 3.69
N LEU A 148 21.85 -2.68 3.73
CA LEU A 148 20.52 -2.24 4.20
C LEU A 148 20.11 -2.83 5.56
N ASP A 149 21.04 -3.44 6.31
CA ASP A 149 20.74 -4.17 7.55
C ASP A 149 20.05 -3.30 8.63
N ASP A 150 20.39 -2.01 8.70
CA ASP A 150 19.78 -1.05 9.64
C ASP A 150 18.28 -0.82 9.39
N LEU A 151 17.77 -1.21 8.21
CA LEU A 151 16.38 -1.01 7.82
C LEU A 151 15.47 -2.21 8.13
N LEU A 152 16.03 -3.31 8.66
CA LEU A 152 15.39 -4.63 8.75
C LEU A 152 14.58 -4.87 10.03
N VAL A 153 14.50 -3.88 10.91
CA VAL A 153 13.83 -4.01 12.21
C VAL A 153 12.32 -4.07 12.07
N TYR A 154 11.71 -5.16 12.54
CA TYR A 154 10.27 -5.26 12.78
C TYR A 154 9.92 -4.68 14.15
N ARG A 155 8.74 -4.04 14.25
CA ARG A 155 8.19 -3.54 15.52
C ARG A 155 6.75 -3.99 15.68
N LYS A 156 6.44 -4.69 16.78
CA LYS A 156 5.08 -5.18 17.03
C LYS A 156 4.73 -5.20 18.51
N GLY A 157 3.54 -4.69 18.83
CA GLY A 157 3.01 -4.69 20.18
C GLY A 157 2.52 -6.07 20.60
N ILE A 158 2.84 -6.48 21.83
CA ILE A 158 2.27 -7.68 22.46
C ILE A 158 0.89 -7.31 23.01
N ARG A 159 -0.15 -8.03 22.61
CA ARG A 159 -1.56 -7.74 22.99
C ARG A 159 -2.08 -8.55 24.18
N LYS A 160 -1.42 -9.66 24.50
CA LYS A 160 -1.79 -10.62 25.55
C LYS A 160 -0.54 -11.01 26.33
N ALA A 161 -0.65 -11.56 27.53
CA ALA A 161 0.52 -12.07 28.24
C ALA A 161 1.19 -13.21 27.45
N LEU A 162 2.52 -13.36 27.56
CA LEU A 162 3.29 -14.31 26.75
C LEU A 162 2.89 -15.77 26.94
N HIS A 163 2.35 -16.12 28.10
CA HIS A 163 1.88 -17.47 28.44
C HIS A 163 0.53 -17.80 27.78
N GLU A 164 -0.24 -16.81 27.34
CA GLU A 164 -1.54 -17.01 26.69
C GLU A 164 -1.42 -17.45 25.21
N TYR A 165 -0.20 -17.45 24.65
CA TYR A 165 0.07 -17.92 23.28
C TYR A 165 0.46 -19.40 23.29
N THR A 166 -0.50 -20.28 23.02
CA THR A 166 -0.37 -21.74 23.21
C THR A 166 -0.32 -22.57 21.93
N ALA A 167 -0.95 -22.16 20.82
CA ALA A 167 -1.06 -22.99 19.61
C ALA A 167 -0.02 -22.69 18.53
N ILE A 168 0.02 -21.44 18.03
CA ILE A 168 1.01 -20.96 17.04
C ILE A 168 1.60 -19.70 17.61
N THR A 169 2.90 -19.74 17.92
CA THR A 169 3.59 -18.59 18.53
C THR A 169 4.03 -17.64 17.43
N PRO A 170 3.47 -16.41 17.35
CA PRO A 170 3.85 -15.45 16.31
C PRO A 170 5.32 -15.02 16.44
N PRO A 171 5.97 -14.55 15.36
CA PRO A 171 7.40 -14.17 15.38
C PRO A 171 7.78 -13.17 16.49
N HIS A 172 7.01 -12.10 16.66
CA HIS A 172 7.21 -11.12 17.73
C HIS A 172 7.07 -11.71 19.14
N VAL A 173 6.30 -12.78 19.33
CA VAL A 173 6.18 -13.47 20.63
C VAL A 173 7.38 -14.38 20.86
N VAL A 174 7.88 -15.05 19.81
CA VAL A 174 9.15 -15.81 19.88
C VAL A 174 10.30 -14.89 20.26
N ALA A 175 10.44 -13.75 19.59
CA ALA A 175 11.46 -12.76 19.91
C ALA A 175 11.30 -12.19 21.33
N ALA A 176 10.06 -11.91 21.77
CA ALA A 176 9.80 -11.44 23.13
C ALA A 176 10.25 -12.43 24.22
N ARG A 177 10.08 -13.74 23.98
CA ARG A 177 10.53 -14.78 24.92
C ARG A 177 12.06 -14.87 25.01
N LYS A 178 12.78 -14.48 23.96
CA LYS A 178 14.24 -14.43 23.91
C LYS A 178 14.83 -13.11 24.43
N ALA A 179 14.01 -12.07 24.65
CA ALA A 179 14.45 -10.72 24.99
C ALA A 179 14.96 -10.67 26.43
N LYS A 180 15.99 -9.87 26.67
CA LYS A 180 16.49 -9.61 28.03
C LYS A 180 15.54 -8.68 28.78
N THR A 181 14.99 -7.70 28.06
CA THR A 181 14.07 -6.71 28.63
C THR A 181 12.77 -6.68 27.80
N PRO A 182 11.83 -7.60 28.04
CA PRO A 182 10.59 -7.66 27.27
C PRO A 182 9.73 -6.43 27.51
N GLY A 183 9.61 -5.58 26.49
CA GLY A 183 8.74 -4.42 26.47
C GLY A 183 7.35 -4.71 25.89
N ARG A 184 6.40 -3.78 26.05
CA ARG A 184 5.06 -3.85 25.44
C ARG A 184 5.13 -3.85 23.90
N VAL A 185 6.17 -3.24 23.34
CA VAL A 185 6.52 -3.29 21.92
C VAL A 185 7.84 -4.03 21.79
N VAL A 186 7.83 -5.07 20.95
CA VAL A 186 9.00 -5.89 20.68
C VAL A 186 9.61 -5.41 19.37
N SER A 187 10.89 -5.07 19.43
CA SER A 187 11.71 -4.82 18.24
C SER A 187 12.57 -6.04 17.98
N TYR A 188 12.49 -6.59 16.77
CA TYR A 188 13.15 -7.85 16.43
C TYR A 188 13.54 -7.89 14.96
N ILE A 189 14.49 -8.76 14.64
CA ILE A 189 14.92 -9.10 13.29
C ILE A 189 14.67 -10.57 13.02
N ILE A 190 14.70 -10.97 11.75
CA ILE A 190 14.66 -12.36 11.34
C ILE A 190 16.08 -12.79 10.97
N THR A 191 16.54 -13.83 11.66
CA THR A 191 17.84 -14.45 11.49
C THR A 191 17.67 -15.84 10.86
N THR A 192 18.77 -16.48 10.51
CA THR A 192 18.79 -17.88 10.04
C THR A 192 18.23 -18.87 11.07
N ALA A 193 18.20 -18.51 12.36
CA ALA A 193 17.57 -19.27 13.44
C ALA A 193 16.18 -18.72 13.84
N GLY A 194 15.57 -17.93 12.98
CA GLY A 194 14.24 -17.34 13.18
C GLY A 194 14.27 -15.97 13.89
N PRO A 195 13.16 -15.58 14.55
CA PRO A 195 13.02 -14.24 15.14
C PRO A 195 13.92 -14.05 16.35
N GLU A 196 14.65 -12.94 16.38
CA GLU A 196 15.53 -12.57 17.50
C GLU A 196 15.36 -11.10 17.88
N PRO A 197 15.29 -10.78 19.19
CA PRO A 197 15.14 -9.42 19.66
C PRO A 197 16.47 -8.66 19.52
N LEU A 198 16.39 -7.33 19.35
CA LEU A 198 17.58 -6.51 19.12
C LEU A 198 18.59 -6.53 20.28
N ASP A 199 18.15 -6.80 21.50
CA ASP A 199 19.00 -6.87 22.69
C ASP A 199 19.69 -8.22 22.89
N ASN A 200 19.38 -9.21 22.04
CA ASN A 200 19.88 -10.57 22.11
C ASN A 200 19.91 -11.26 20.74
N VAL A 201 20.60 -10.65 19.78
CA VAL A 201 20.89 -11.26 18.47
C VAL A 201 22.08 -12.20 18.60
N GLN A 202 21.93 -13.43 18.14
CA GLN A 202 22.93 -14.51 18.24
C GLN A 202 23.28 -15.09 16.86
N HIS A 203 22.40 -14.94 15.87
CA HIS A 203 22.56 -15.55 14.56
C HIS A 203 22.60 -14.51 13.43
N GLU A 204 23.15 -14.91 12.28
CA GLU A 204 23.20 -14.07 11.09
C GLU A 204 21.81 -13.73 10.56
N LEU A 205 21.67 -12.54 9.96
CA LEU A 205 20.45 -12.08 9.33
C LEU A 205 20.05 -12.99 8.16
N ASP A 206 18.79 -13.41 8.13
CA ASP A 206 18.21 -14.09 6.97
C ASP A 206 17.74 -13.02 5.96
N ARG A 207 18.66 -12.52 5.13
CA ARG A 207 18.36 -11.47 4.15
C ARG A 207 17.37 -11.92 3.08
N GLU A 208 17.35 -13.21 2.76
CA GLU A 208 16.42 -13.75 1.77
C GLU A 208 14.98 -13.75 2.31
N HIS A 209 14.77 -13.94 3.62
CA HIS A 209 13.48 -13.65 4.25
C HIS A 209 13.00 -12.24 3.91
N TYR A 210 13.86 -11.21 3.97
CA TYR A 210 13.46 -9.83 3.67
C TYR A 210 13.19 -9.61 2.18
N VAL A 211 13.94 -10.25 1.28
CA VAL A 211 13.62 -10.26 -0.16
C VAL A 211 12.19 -10.80 -0.36
N GLN A 212 11.90 -11.98 0.18
CA GLN A 212 10.64 -12.69 -0.07
C GLN A 212 9.44 -12.13 0.71
N ARG A 213 9.64 -11.64 1.93
CA ARG A 213 8.56 -11.22 2.84
C ARG A 213 8.40 -9.72 2.97
N GLN A 214 9.38 -8.92 2.55
CA GLN A 214 9.33 -7.46 2.64
C GLN A 214 9.42 -6.78 1.28
N VAL A 215 10.34 -7.18 0.40
CA VAL A 215 10.52 -6.54 -0.93
C VAL A 215 9.50 -7.07 -1.94
N ARG A 216 9.42 -8.40 -2.11
CA ARG A 216 8.52 -9.04 -3.08
C ARG A 216 7.06 -8.58 -2.97
N PRO A 217 6.41 -8.57 -1.78
CA PRO A 217 4.98 -8.26 -1.71
C PRO A 217 4.64 -6.82 -2.10
N VAL A 218 5.58 -5.88 -1.93
CA VAL A 218 5.37 -4.48 -2.32
C VAL A 218 5.81 -4.19 -3.75
N ALA A 219 6.66 -5.06 -4.33
CA ALA A 219 7.10 -4.98 -5.72
C ALA A 219 6.13 -5.66 -6.70
N GLU A 220 5.56 -6.81 -6.34
CA GLU A 220 4.63 -7.58 -7.18
C GLU A 220 3.51 -6.71 -7.78
N PRO A 221 2.77 -5.87 -7.02
CA PRO A 221 1.71 -5.04 -7.61
C PRO A 221 2.20 -4.06 -8.67
N VAL A 222 3.44 -3.57 -8.56
CA VAL A 222 4.06 -2.66 -9.53
C VAL A 222 4.54 -3.43 -10.75
N LEU A 223 5.16 -4.60 -10.53
CA LEU A 223 5.63 -5.47 -11.61
C LEU A 223 4.48 -6.07 -12.43
N ASP A 224 3.35 -6.38 -11.80
CA ASP A 224 2.14 -6.89 -12.45
C ASP A 224 1.62 -5.89 -13.50
N VAL A 225 1.65 -4.58 -13.20
CA VAL A 225 1.28 -3.51 -14.17
C VAL A 225 2.21 -3.51 -15.38
N LEU A 226 3.49 -3.80 -15.13
CA LEU A 226 4.52 -3.84 -16.16
C LEU A 226 4.55 -5.20 -16.89
N GLY A 227 3.73 -6.17 -16.47
CA GLY A 227 3.75 -7.53 -17.02
C GLY A 227 5.03 -8.30 -16.72
N LEU A 228 5.67 -8.04 -15.57
CA LEU A 228 6.98 -8.58 -15.20
C LEU A 228 6.85 -9.55 -14.02
N ASP A 229 7.68 -10.60 -14.06
CA ASP A 229 7.83 -11.53 -12.94
C ASP A 229 8.92 -11.03 -11.97
N PHE A 230 8.69 -11.24 -10.66
CA PHE A 230 9.60 -10.77 -9.62
C PHE A 230 10.98 -11.43 -9.69
N ASP A 231 11.03 -12.76 -9.83
CA ASP A 231 12.29 -13.50 -9.81
C ASP A 231 13.14 -13.15 -11.04
N ARG A 232 12.50 -12.98 -12.21
CA ARG A 232 13.14 -12.43 -13.41
C ARG A 232 13.61 -10.98 -13.24
N ALA A 233 12.81 -10.13 -12.58
CA ALA A 233 13.16 -8.74 -12.36
C ALA A 233 14.48 -8.60 -11.57
N ILE A 234 14.63 -9.41 -10.52
CA ILE A 234 15.80 -9.37 -9.64
C ILE A 234 16.99 -10.19 -10.17
N GLY A 235 16.77 -11.04 -11.18
CA GLY A 235 17.83 -11.81 -11.85
C GLY A 235 18.03 -13.23 -11.33
N ASP A 236 17.04 -13.78 -10.61
CA ASP A 236 17.09 -15.10 -9.97
C ASP A 236 16.62 -16.25 -10.88
N ASP A 237 16.10 -15.94 -12.08
CA ASP A 237 15.67 -16.89 -13.12
C ASP A 237 16.71 -17.98 -13.44
N ARG A 238 18.01 -17.68 -13.25
CA ARG A 238 19.11 -18.62 -13.49
C ARG A 238 19.21 -19.76 -12.48
N GLN A 239 18.52 -19.72 -11.33
CA GLN A 239 18.58 -20.77 -10.31
C GLN A 239 17.61 -21.94 -10.54
N LEU A 240 16.64 -21.84 -11.46
CA LEU A 240 15.66 -22.90 -11.73
C LEU A 240 16.15 -23.95 -12.75
N GLY A 241 17.39 -23.86 -13.24
CA GLY A 241 17.97 -24.75 -14.26
C GLY A 241 18.81 -25.93 -13.77
N LEU A 242 18.74 -26.30 -12.48
CA LEU A 242 19.54 -27.39 -11.91
C LEU A 242 18.67 -28.36 -11.10
N PHE A 243 17.76 -29.07 -11.79
CA PHE A 243 17.26 -30.40 -11.41
C PHE A 243 16.88 -31.18 -12.66
#